data_AF-A0A1X1BI79-F1
#
_entry.id   AF-A0A1X1BI79-F1
#
_cell.length_a   1.000
_cell.length_b   1.000
_cell.length_c   1.000
_cell.angle_alpha   90.00
_cell.angle_beta   90.00
_cell.angle_gamma   90.00
#
_symmetry.space_group_name_H-M   'P 1'
#
loop_
_entity.id
_entity.type
_entity.pdbx_description
1 polymer ?
#
loop_
_entity_poly.entity_id
_entity_poly.type
_entity_poly.pdbx_seq_one_letter_code
_entity_poly.pdbx_strand_id
1 'polypeptide(L)'
;MEWELRFTEAFLCCDTQKIGMLQGPECAKIYQSLGLALSREQCNSCPPMNKDQFVQYGMKLVSELPQDGGLQKLFDAIKNSKSNTIGAAELKEVMALMKNRSPQELEGLMKIMDPDNTGRISYQSFVNVFTN
;
A
#
# COMPACT_ATOMS: atom_id res chain seq x y z
N MET A 1 3.43 -16.80 6.18
CA MET A 1 2.55 -17.08 7.34
C MET A 1 2.86 -16.19 8.56
N GLU A 2 3.70 -15.14 8.46
CA GLU A 2 3.94 -14.21 9.60
C GLU A 2 2.73 -13.36 9.98
N TRP A 3 2.01 -12.83 8.98
CA TRP A 3 0.88 -11.92 9.23
C TRP A 3 -0.27 -12.59 9.98
N GLU A 4 -0.57 -13.85 9.66
CA GLU A 4 -1.61 -14.64 10.34
C GLU A 4 -1.33 -14.78 11.85
N LEU A 5 -0.06 -14.99 12.19
CA LEU A 5 0.40 -15.06 13.57
C LEU A 5 0.29 -13.71 14.26
N ARG A 6 0.74 -12.62 13.61
CA ARG A 6 0.61 -11.25 14.14
C ARG A 6 -0.84 -10.85 14.42
N PHE A 7 -1.77 -11.19 13.53
CA PHE A 7 -3.19 -10.93 13.74
C PHE A 7 -3.75 -11.76 14.89
N THR A 8 -3.36 -13.03 14.99
CA THR A 8 -3.77 -13.91 16.08
C THR A 8 -3.26 -13.41 17.43
N GLU A 9 -1.99 -13.03 17.53
CA GLU A 9 -1.39 -12.49 18.75
C GLU A 9 -2.02 -11.15 19.14
N ALA A 10 -2.23 -10.27 18.16
CA ALA A 10 -2.87 -8.98 18.42
C ALA A 10 -4.34 -9.14 18.86
N PHE A 11 -5.07 -10.10 18.29
CA PHE A 11 -6.41 -10.45 18.73
C PHE A 11 -6.40 -10.93 20.19
N LEU A 12 -5.50 -11.87 20.53
CA LEU A 12 -5.39 -12.42 21.88
C LEU A 12 -4.96 -11.36 22.91
N CYS A 13 -4.12 -10.39 22.51
CA CYS A 13 -3.69 -9.30 23.36
C CYS A 13 -4.85 -8.35 23.71
N CYS A 14 -5.81 -8.16 22.79
CA CYS A 14 -6.97 -7.31 23.02
C CYS A 14 -8.15 -8.07 23.67
N ASP A 15 -8.42 -9.32 23.27
CA ASP A 15 -9.47 -10.17 23.82
C ASP A 15 -9.06 -10.80 25.18
N THR A 16 -8.66 -9.94 26.13
CA THR A 16 -8.30 -10.32 27.51
C THR A 16 -9.43 -11.04 28.23
N GLN A 17 -10.68 -10.77 27.83
CA GLN A 17 -11.88 -11.37 28.39
C GLN A 17 -12.26 -12.71 27.74
N LYS A 18 -11.54 -13.17 26.69
CA LYS A 18 -11.85 -14.39 25.92
C LYS A 18 -13.30 -14.43 25.44
N ILE A 19 -13.84 -13.26 25.07
CA ILE A 19 -15.19 -13.11 24.54
C ILE A 19 -15.27 -13.82 23.17
N GLY A 20 -14.12 -13.97 22.50
CA GLY A 20 -14.02 -14.58 21.18
C GLY A 20 -14.56 -13.68 20.07
N MET A 21 -14.91 -12.44 20.40
CA MET A 21 -15.43 -11.41 19.50
C MET A 21 -14.82 -10.06 19.85
N LEU A 22 -14.21 -9.41 18.86
CA LEU A 22 -13.78 -8.02 18.95
C LEU A 22 -14.84 -7.10 18.36
N GLN A 23 -15.05 -5.97 19.00
CA GLN A 23 -15.96 -4.95 18.49
C GLN A 23 -15.31 -4.17 17.33
N GLY A 24 -16.12 -3.67 16.40
CA GLY A 24 -15.66 -2.93 15.22
C GLY A 24 -14.57 -1.86 15.48
N PRO A 25 -14.73 -0.97 16.48
CA PRO A 25 -13.73 0.04 16.81
C PRO A 25 -12.42 -0.54 17.34
N GLU A 26 -12.45 -1.70 18.00
CA GLU A 26 -11.27 -2.39 18.51
C GLU A 26 -10.50 -3.05 17.38
N CYS A 27 -11.21 -3.71 16.46
CA CYS A 27 -10.63 -4.30 15.25
C CYS A 27 -9.80 -3.25 14.49
N ALA A 28 -10.38 -2.06 14.25
CA ALA A 28 -9.71 -1.00 13.53
C ALA A 28 -8.44 -0.47 14.25
N LYS A 29 -8.50 -0.32 15.58
CA LYS A 29 -7.33 0.09 16.38
C LYS A 29 -6.20 -0.93 16.31
N ILE A 30 -6.52 -2.21 16.30
CA ILE A 30 -5.51 -3.28 16.20
C ILE A 30 -4.83 -3.22 14.84
N TYR A 31 -5.59 -3.14 13.75
CA TYR A 31 -5.02 -3.03 12.42
C TYR A 31 -4.12 -1.80 12.26
N GLN A 32 -4.53 -0.65 12.82
CA GLN A 32 -3.68 0.55 12.87
C GLN A 32 -2.40 0.31 13.69
N SER A 33 -2.49 -0.38 14.83
CA SER A 33 -1.33 -0.72 15.67
C SER A 33 -0.36 -1.67 14.97
N LEU A 34 -0.86 -2.48 14.03
CA LEU A 34 -0.07 -3.36 13.17
C LEU A 34 0.50 -2.63 11.94
N GLY A 35 0.26 -1.32 11.80
CA GLY A 35 0.77 -0.50 10.71
C GLY A 35 -0.11 -0.51 9.45
N LEU A 36 -1.33 -1.05 9.51
CA LEU A 36 -2.26 -1.03 8.37
C LEU A 36 -3.03 0.30 8.36
N ALA A 37 -2.84 1.08 7.30
CA ALA A 37 -3.60 2.29 7.06
C ALA A 37 -5.00 1.95 6.53
N LEU A 38 -5.95 1.81 7.45
CA LEU A 38 -7.36 1.66 7.11
C LEU A 38 -7.97 2.99 6.64
N SER A 39 -8.84 2.93 5.63
CA SER A 39 -9.65 4.10 5.26
C SER A 39 -10.68 4.42 6.34
N ARG A 40 -11.17 5.65 6.37
CA ARG A 40 -12.18 6.09 7.34
C ARG A 40 -13.47 5.26 7.25
N GLU A 41 -13.83 4.82 6.05
CA GLU A 41 -14.98 3.93 5.82
C GLU A 41 -14.73 2.52 6.35
N GLN A 42 -13.55 1.94 6.11
CA GLN A 42 -13.20 0.62 6.66
C GLN A 42 -13.20 0.64 8.20
N CYS A 43 -12.70 1.71 8.81
CA CYS A 43 -12.71 1.89 10.26
C CYS A 43 -14.13 1.98 10.85
N ASN A 44 -15.04 2.72 10.21
CA ASN A 44 -16.42 2.89 10.67
C ASN A 44 -17.33 1.70 10.34
N SER A 45 -16.99 0.94 9.31
CA SER A 45 -17.80 -0.18 8.81
C SER A 45 -17.29 -1.54 9.30
N CYS A 46 -16.28 -1.59 10.19
CA CYS A 46 -15.83 -2.86 10.77
C CYS A 46 -16.98 -3.47 11.61
N PRO A 47 -17.61 -4.59 11.21
CA PRO A 47 -18.53 -5.31 12.08
C PRO A 47 -17.76 -5.94 13.25
N PRO A 48 -18.44 -6.37 14.32
CA PRO A 48 -17.82 -7.25 15.29
C PRO A 48 -17.36 -8.54 14.60
N MET A 49 -16.11 -8.94 14.84
CA MET A 49 -15.48 -10.09 14.19
C MET A 49 -14.94 -11.06 15.23
N ASN A 50 -15.09 -12.36 14.96
CA ASN A 50 -14.39 -13.39 15.72
C ASN A 50 -12.93 -13.53 15.25
N LYS A 51 -12.15 -14.37 15.94
CA LYS A 51 -10.73 -14.59 15.63
C LYS A 51 -10.49 -14.92 14.15
N ASP A 52 -11.21 -15.90 13.61
CA ASP A 52 -11.06 -16.32 12.21
C ASP A 52 -11.41 -15.20 11.23
N GLN A 53 -12.53 -14.50 11.45
CA GLN A 53 -12.94 -13.37 10.61
C GLN A 53 -11.94 -12.22 10.66
N PHE A 54 -11.40 -11.92 11.83
CA PHE A 54 -10.38 -10.89 12.02
C PHE A 54 -9.11 -11.23 11.26
N VAL A 55 -8.60 -12.45 11.39
CA VAL A 55 -7.40 -12.89 10.68
C VAL A 55 -7.64 -12.88 9.16
N GLN A 56 -8.79 -13.38 8.68
CA GLN A 56 -9.14 -13.40 7.26
C GLN A 56 -9.23 -11.98 6.68
N TYR A 57 -9.88 -11.05 7.40
CA TYR A 57 -9.99 -9.66 6.97
C TYR A 57 -8.63 -8.94 6.98
N GLY A 58 -7.83 -9.13 8.02
CA GLY A 58 -6.46 -8.63 8.09
C GLY A 58 -5.56 -9.16 6.96
N MET A 59 -5.65 -10.45 6.65
CA MET A 59 -4.92 -11.06 5.54
C MET A 59 -5.37 -10.49 4.19
N LYS A 60 -6.69 -10.25 4.01
CA LYS A 60 -7.21 -9.57 2.83
C LYS A 60 -6.67 -8.14 2.72
N LEU A 61 -6.67 -7.37 3.82
CA LEU A 61 -6.10 -6.03 3.85
C LEU A 61 -4.62 -6.03 3.48
N VAL A 62 -3.82 -6.92 4.07
CA VAL A 62 -2.39 -7.05 3.76
C VAL A 62 -2.17 -7.49 2.31
N SER A 63 -3.04 -8.34 1.77
CA SER A 63 -2.99 -8.72 0.35
C SER A 63 -3.40 -7.59 -0.59
N GLU A 64 -4.27 -6.68 -0.14
CA GLU A 64 -4.67 -5.48 -0.88
C GLU A 64 -3.68 -4.32 -0.69
N LEU A 65 -2.89 -4.36 0.38
CA LEU A 65 -1.79 -3.45 0.59
C LEU A 65 -0.72 -3.76 -0.46
N PRO A 66 -0.35 -2.77 -1.27
CA PRO A 66 0.78 -2.92 -2.17
C PRO A 66 2.04 -3.20 -1.36
N GLN A 67 2.69 -4.34 -1.60
CA GLN A 67 3.93 -4.74 -0.94
C GLN A 67 5.05 -3.70 -1.14
N ASP A 68 4.95 -2.90 -2.23
CA ASP A 68 5.83 -1.78 -2.54
C ASP A 68 5.32 -0.41 -2.01
N GLY A 69 4.46 -0.37 -0.98
CA GLY A 69 4.02 0.89 -0.37
C GLY A 69 3.14 1.79 -1.25
N GLY A 70 2.53 1.25 -2.30
CA GLY A 70 1.64 2.01 -3.20
C GLY A 70 2.10 2.03 -4.64
N LEU A 71 3.38 1.72 -4.88
CA LEU A 71 4.02 1.98 -6.14
C LEU A 71 3.39 1.26 -7.33
N GLN A 72 3.02 0.00 -7.18
CA GLN A 72 2.39 -0.75 -8.27
C GLN A 72 1.04 -0.15 -8.68
N LYS A 73 0.18 0.19 -7.72
CA LYS A 73 -1.11 0.84 -8.01
C LYS A 73 -0.92 2.22 -8.62
N LEU A 74 0.08 2.96 -8.14
CA LEU A 74 0.43 4.26 -8.70
C LEU A 74 0.93 4.13 -10.14
N PHE A 75 1.76 3.13 -10.40
CA PHE A 75 2.27 2.80 -11.72
C PHE A 75 1.13 2.40 -12.66
N ASP A 76 0.22 1.53 -12.23
CA ASP A 76 -0.95 1.11 -13.01
C ASP A 76 -1.90 2.26 -13.32
N ALA A 77 -2.10 3.18 -12.37
CA ALA A 77 -2.96 4.34 -12.55
C ALA A 77 -2.44 5.33 -13.61
N ILE A 78 -1.12 5.32 -13.87
CA ILE A 78 -0.45 6.39 -14.62
C ILE A 78 0.24 5.86 -15.88
N LYS A 79 0.57 4.57 -15.96
CA LYS A 79 1.16 3.97 -17.16
C LYS A 79 0.24 4.15 -18.37
N ASN A 80 0.87 4.27 -19.53
CA ASN A 80 0.12 4.30 -20.77
C ASN A 80 -0.56 2.95 -21.00
N SER A 81 -1.89 2.95 -21.17
CA SER A 81 -2.71 1.76 -21.38
C SER A 81 -2.23 0.89 -22.56
N LYS A 82 -1.56 1.49 -23.56
CA LYS A 82 -1.02 0.78 -24.73
C LYS A 82 0.42 0.26 -24.59
N SER A 83 1.20 0.78 -23.65
CA SER A 83 2.66 0.56 -23.63
C SER A 83 3.15 -0.18 -22.39
N ASN A 84 2.33 -0.30 -21.33
CA ASN A 84 2.79 -0.79 -20.02
C ASN A 84 4.04 -0.08 -19.47
N THR A 85 4.31 1.14 -19.96
CA THR A 85 5.42 1.99 -19.53
C THR A 85 4.88 3.36 -19.16
N ILE A 86 5.62 4.08 -18.31
CA ILE A 86 5.37 5.47 -17.96
C ILE A 86 6.23 6.36 -18.85
N GLY A 87 5.65 7.34 -19.53
CA GLY A 87 6.39 8.38 -20.23
C GLY A 87 6.71 9.58 -19.32
N ALA A 88 7.42 10.56 -19.87
CA ALA A 88 7.82 11.76 -19.14
C ALA A 88 6.64 12.57 -18.57
N ALA A 89 5.54 12.65 -19.34
CA ALA A 89 4.32 13.34 -18.91
C ALA A 89 3.64 12.61 -17.75
N GLU A 90 3.56 11.29 -17.84
CA GLU A 90 2.94 10.42 -16.84
C GLU A 90 3.78 10.41 -15.55
N LEU A 91 5.12 10.39 -15.64
CA LEU A 91 6.00 10.53 -14.46
C LEU A 91 5.80 11.86 -13.72
N LYS A 92 5.52 12.93 -14.46
CA LYS A 92 5.24 14.25 -13.87
C LYS A 92 3.93 14.25 -13.08
N GLU A 93 2.91 13.51 -13.54
CA GLU A 93 1.67 13.31 -12.78
C GLU A 93 1.88 12.50 -11.51
N VAL A 94 2.68 11.41 -11.58
CA VAL A 94 3.10 10.63 -10.39
C VAL A 94 3.69 11.56 -9.32
N MET A 95 4.64 12.40 -9.71
CA MET A 95 5.31 13.30 -8.77
C MET A 95 4.37 14.33 -8.17
N ALA A 96 3.44 14.86 -8.95
CA ALA A 96 2.44 15.80 -8.47
C ALA A 96 1.52 15.16 -7.41
N LEU A 97 1.14 13.90 -7.63
CA LEU A 97 0.34 13.11 -6.68
C LEU A 97 1.12 12.77 -5.41
N MET A 98 2.40 12.41 -5.55
CA MET A 98 3.27 12.09 -4.41
C MET A 98 3.69 13.32 -3.60
N LYS A 99 3.45 14.55 -4.07
CA LYS A 99 3.79 15.84 -3.41
C LYS A 99 5.22 15.94 -2.85
N ASN A 100 6.13 15.06 -3.27
CA ASN A 100 7.39 14.83 -2.56
C ASN A 100 8.62 15.39 -3.26
N ARG A 101 8.52 15.94 -4.49
CA ARG A 101 9.70 16.37 -5.27
C ARG A 101 9.42 17.56 -6.18
N SER A 102 10.45 18.37 -6.37
CA SER A 102 10.48 19.55 -7.25
C SER A 102 10.72 19.13 -8.72
N PRO A 103 10.31 19.94 -9.71
CA PRO A 103 10.52 19.63 -11.13
C PRO A 103 11.98 19.42 -11.52
N GLN A 104 12.94 20.02 -10.81
CA GLN A 104 14.38 19.79 -11.06
C GLN A 104 14.83 18.37 -10.70
N GLU A 105 14.26 17.79 -9.65
CA GLU A 105 14.56 16.41 -9.24
C GLU A 105 14.00 15.40 -10.26
N LEU A 106 12.88 15.75 -10.91
CA LEU A 106 12.27 14.94 -11.96
C LEU A 106 13.23 14.71 -13.14
N GLU A 107 13.92 15.75 -13.62
CA GLU A 107 14.89 15.61 -14.72
C GLU A 107 16.06 14.70 -14.33
N GLY A 108 16.51 14.77 -13.08
CA GLY A 108 17.54 13.85 -12.55
C GLY A 108 17.04 12.41 -12.50
N LEU A 109 15.82 12.20 -11.99
CA LEU A 109 15.20 10.88 -11.90
C LEU A 109 14.88 10.30 -13.28
N MET A 110 14.46 11.12 -14.23
CA MET A 110 14.23 10.73 -15.61
C MET A 110 15.54 10.19 -16.24
N LYS A 111 16.66 10.85 -16.01
CA LYS A 111 17.99 10.38 -16.49
C LYS A 111 18.44 9.08 -15.84
N ILE A 112 18.08 8.86 -14.58
CA ILE A 112 18.43 7.63 -13.85
C ILE A 112 17.54 6.46 -14.32
N MET A 113 16.25 6.72 -14.53
CA MET A 113 15.26 5.71 -14.92
C MET A 113 15.29 5.37 -16.41
N ASP A 114 15.68 6.32 -17.26
CA ASP A 114 15.76 6.23 -18.72
C ASP A 114 17.12 6.74 -19.23
N PRO A 115 18.22 6.01 -18.95
CA PRO A 115 19.56 6.39 -19.40
C PRO A 115 19.67 6.44 -20.93
N ASP A 116 18.91 5.58 -21.61
CA ASP A 116 18.85 5.48 -23.07
C ASP A 116 18.04 6.61 -23.72
N ASN A 117 17.42 7.51 -22.94
CA ASN A 117 16.56 8.60 -23.43
C ASN A 117 15.46 8.10 -24.39
N THR A 118 14.91 6.92 -24.10
CA THR A 118 13.79 6.35 -24.86
C THR A 118 12.46 7.07 -24.59
N GLY A 119 12.41 7.86 -23.52
CA GLY A 119 11.22 8.52 -23.00
C GLY A 119 10.25 7.56 -22.33
N ARG A 120 10.68 6.33 -22.02
CA ARG A 120 9.82 5.27 -21.46
C ARG A 120 10.47 4.64 -20.23
N ILE A 121 9.71 4.60 -19.14
CA ILE A 121 10.13 4.04 -17.85
C ILE A 121 9.36 2.76 -17.61
N SER A 122 10.10 1.68 -17.35
CA SER A 122 9.53 0.39 -16.97
C SER A 122 9.17 0.37 -15.48
N TYR A 123 8.24 -0.51 -15.09
CA TYR A 123 7.88 -0.71 -13.68
C TYR A 123 9.09 -1.07 -12.82
N GLN A 124 10.01 -1.87 -13.36
CA GLN A 124 11.21 -2.31 -12.65
C GLN A 124 12.16 -1.14 -12.35
N SER A 125 12.38 -0.25 -13.33
CA SER A 125 13.15 0.99 -13.12
C SER A 125 12.46 1.92 -12.11
N PHE A 126 11.13 1.97 -12.14
CA PHE A 126 10.34 2.78 -11.21
C PHE A 126 10.52 2.29 -9.77
N VAL A 127 10.23 1.02 -9.48
CA VAL A 127 10.38 0.45 -8.13
C VAL A 127 11.81 0.60 -7.64
N ASN A 128 12.82 0.29 -8.47
CA ASN A 128 14.22 0.36 -8.06
C ASN A 128 14.67 1.73 -7.55
N VAL A 129 14.06 2.83 -8.01
CA VAL A 129 14.41 4.19 -7.60
C VAL A 129 13.63 4.65 -6.36
N PHE A 130 12.43 4.14 -6.17
CA PHE A 130 11.57 4.52 -5.06
C PHE A 130 11.71 3.61 -3.84
N THR A 131 12.31 2.43 -3.99
CA THR A 131 12.55 1.45 -2.92
C THR A 131 14.01 1.46 -2.42
N ASN A 132 14.90 2.23 -3.05
CA ASN A 132 16.32 2.35 -2.71
C ASN A 132 16.62 3.70 -2.06
#